data_AF-A0AAD8ED84-F1
#
_entry.id   AF-A0AAD8ED84-F1
#
_cell.length_a   1.000
_cell.length_b   1.000
_cell.length_c   1.000
_cell.angle_alpha   90.00
_cell.angle_beta   90.00
_cell.angle_gamma   90.00
#
_symmetry.space_group_name_H-M   'P 1'
#
loop_
_entity.id
_entity.type
_entity.pdbx_description
1 polymer ?
#
loop_
_entity_poly.entity_id
_entity_poly.type
_entity_poly.pdbx_seq_one_letter_code
_entity_poly.pdbx_strand_id
1 'polypeptide(L)' 'VLDAPELQDDFYLNLVDWSSQNVLSVGLGSCVYLWSACTSQVKRLCDLSGDGNS' A
#
# COMPACT_ATOMS: atom_id res chain seq x y z
N VAL A 1 10.79 11.35 7.88
CA VAL A 1 9.85 11.48 6.76
C VAL A 1 9.93 10.18 5.98
N LEU A 2 8.80 9.55 5.62
CA LEU A 2 8.76 8.30 4.84
C LEU A 2 8.62 8.69 3.36
N ASP A 3 9.60 8.37 2.53
CA ASP A 3 9.56 8.69 1.10
C ASP A 3 8.78 7.61 0.33
N ALA A 4 7.77 8.02 -0.44
CA ALA A 4 6.92 7.16 -1.27
C ALA A 4 7.12 7.52 -2.76
N PRO A 5 8.13 6.94 -3.45
CA PRO A 5 8.58 7.39 -4.77
C PRO A 5 7.65 7.07 -5.95
N GLU A 6 6.47 6.45 -5.72
CA GLU A 6 5.49 6.09 -6.76
C GLU A 6 4.04 6.37 -6.34
N LEU A 7 3.84 7.22 -5.32
CA LEU A 7 2.49 7.62 -4.94
C LEU A 7 1.90 8.46 -6.08
N GLN A 8 0.83 7.98 -6.71
CA GLN A 8 0.11 8.80 -7.68
C GLN A 8 -0.50 10.01 -6.97
N ASP A 9 -0.20 11.20 -7.48
CA ASP A 9 -0.66 12.48 -6.98
C ASP A 9 -2.12 12.72 -7.45
N ASP A 10 -3.02 11.79 -7.14
CA ASP A 10 -4.41 11.79 -7.60
C ASP A 10 -5.37 12.04 -6.43
N PHE A 11 -6.11 13.15 -6.53
CA PHE A 11 -6.94 13.76 -5.49
C PHE A 11 -8.12 12.88 -5.01
N TYR A 12 -8.41 11.80 -5.74
CA TYR A 12 -9.53 10.89 -5.46
C TYR A 12 -9.12 9.56 -4.80
N LEU A 13 -7.83 9.27 -4.67
CA LEU A 13 -7.36 8.00 -4.12
C LEU A 13 -6.93 8.19 -2.65
N ASN A 14 -7.69 7.58 -1.74
CA ASN A 14 -7.24 7.36 -0.37
C ASN A 14 -6.28 6.16 -0.36
N LEU A 15 -5.06 6.37 -0.86
CA LEU A 15 -4.02 5.32 -0.99
C LEU A 15 -3.42 4.90 0.35
N VAL A 16 -3.86 5.49 1.45
CA VAL A 16 -3.31 5.29 2.78
C VAL A 16 -4.46 5.10 3.77
N ASP A 17 -4.57 3.92 4.36
CA ASP A 17 -5.48 3.66 5.47
C ASP A 17 -4.71 3.11 6.67
N TRP A 18 -5.05 3.60 7.87
CA TRP A 18 -4.44 3.18 9.11
C TRP A 18 -5.49 2.46 9.96
N SER A 19 -5.36 1.14 10.02
CA SER A 19 -6.26 0.32 10.81
C SER A 19 -6.09 0.55 12.33
N SER A 20 -7.15 0.32 13.08
CA SER A 20 -7.12 0.32 14.56
C SER A 20 -6.15 -0.70 15.17
N GLN A 21 -5.66 -1.66 14.37
CA GLN A 21 -4.64 -2.64 14.75
C GLN A 21 -3.21 -2.16 14.48
N ASN A 22 -3.04 -0.87 14.17
CA ASN A 22 -1.75 -0.25 13.91
C ASN A 22 -1.03 -0.81 12.66
N VAL A 23 -1.81 -1.22 11.66
CA VAL A 23 -1.33 -1.62 10.33
C VAL A 23 -1.72 -0.53 9.34
N LEU A 24 -0.72 0.00 8.64
CA LEU A 24 -0.85 0.96 7.55
C LEU A 24 -0.92 0.19 6.23
N SER A 25 -1.98 0.41 5.45
CA SER A 25 -2.06 -0.07 4.07
C SER A 25 -1.70 1.06 3.11
N VAL A 26 -0.84 0.77 2.13
CA VAL A 26 -0.40 1.74 1.12
C VAL A 26 -0.50 1.12 -0.27
N GLY A 27 -1.25 1.76 -1.16
CA GLY A 27 -1.26 1.43 -2.59
C GLY A 27 -0.11 2.10 -3.33
N LEU A 28 0.78 1.33 -3.95
CA LEU A 28 1.89 1.82 -4.78
C LEU A 28 1.84 1.12 -6.15
N GLY A 29 1.55 1.88 -7.20
CA GLY A 29 1.36 1.34 -8.55
C GLY A 29 0.24 0.30 -8.62
N SER A 30 0.53 -0.91 -9.10
CA SER A 30 -0.39 -2.06 -9.13
C SER A 30 -0.37 -2.88 -7.84
N CYS A 31 0.45 -2.52 -6.85
CA CYS A 31 0.67 -3.31 -5.66
C CYS A 31 0.05 -2.66 -4.42
N VAL A 32 -0.45 -3.49 -3.50
CA VAL A 32 -0.83 -3.05 -2.15
C VAL A 32 0.19 -3.57 -1.15
N TYR A 33 0.68 -2.68 -0.30
CA TYR A 33 1.62 -2.98 0.77
C TYR A 33 0.96 -2.76 2.13
N LEU A 34 1.34 -3.59 3.10
CA LEU A 34 0.95 -3.48 4.50
C LEU A 34 2.22 -3.26 5.33
N TRP A 35 2.22 -2.22 6.15
CA TRP A 35 3.25 -1.97 7.13
C TRP A 35 2.65 -2.06 8.54
N SER A 36 3.22 -2.90 9.39
CA SER A 36 2.80 -2.98 10.79
C SER A 36 3.67 -2.08 11.65
N ALA A 37 3.07 -1.07 12.30
CA ALA A 37 3.76 -0.19 13.21
C ALA A 37 4.25 -0.89 14.49
N CYS A 38 3.63 -2.02 14.86
CA CYS A 38 4.01 -2.80 16.03
C CYS A 38 5.30 -3.59 15.83
N THR A 39 5.53 -4.11 14.61
CA THR A 39 6.66 -5.00 14.32
C THR A 39 7.66 -4.40 13.33
N SER A 40 7.35 -3.23 12.75
CA SER A 40 8.06 -2.61 11.64
C SER A 40 8.19 -3.50 10.38
N GLN A 41 7.40 -4.58 10.29
CA GLN A 41 7.40 -5.43 9.10
C GLN A 41 6.62 -4.79 7.95
N VAL A 42 7.14 -4.99 6.74
CA VAL A 42 6.48 -4.64 5.48
C VAL A 42 6.12 -5.94 4.75
N LYS A 43 4.88 -6.04 4.26
CA LYS A 43 4.38 -7.17 3.48
C LYS A 43 3.66 -6.67 2.24
N ARG A 44 3.94 -7.25 1.06
CA ARG A 44 3.11 -7.04 -0.14
C ARG A 44 1.85 -7.92 -0.03
N LEU A 45 0.67 -7.30 -0.05
CA LEU A 45 -0.62 -7.97 0.06
C LEU A 45 -1.08 -8.54 -1.27
N CYS A 46 -1.08 -7.71 -2.33
CA CYS A 46 -1.45 -8.13 -3.67
C CYS A 46 -0.69 -7.34 -4.73
N ASP A 47 -0.61 -7.92 -5.93
CA ASP A 47 -0.11 -7.29 -7.14
C ASP A 47 -1.14 -7.50 -8.24
N LEU A 48 -1.74 -6.40 -8.68
CA LEU A 48 -2.82 -6.36 -9.66
C LEU A 48 -2.28 -6.33 -11.10
N SER A 49 -0.96 -6.33 -11.31
CA SER A 49 -0.36 -6.32 -12.65
C SER A 49 -0.50 -7.63 -13.42
N GLY A 50 -1.01 -8.70 -12.78
CA GLY A 50 -1.04 -10.06 -13.33
C GLY A 50 -2.40 -10.65 -13.71
N ASP A 51 -3.53 -10.02 -13.42
CA ASP A 51 -4.86 -10.68 -13.53
C ASP A 51 -5.66 -10.31 -14.78
N GLY A 52 -4.97 -10.05 -15.89
CA GLY A 52 -5.55 -9.65 -17.17
C GLY A 52 -5.53 -10.70 -18.28
N ASN A 53 -5.03 -11.92 -18.03
CA ASN A 53 -4.99 -12.98 -19.05
C ASN A 53 -4.84 -14.40 -18.47
N SER A 54 -5.97 -15.01 -18.12
CA SER A 54 -6.12 -16.48 -18.07
C SER A 54 -7.39 -16.89 -18.80
#